data_AF-A0A7X3YA54-F1
#
_entry.id   AF-A0A7X3YA54-F1
#
_cell.length_a   1.000
_cell.length_b   1.000
_cell.length_c   1.000
_cell.angle_alpha   90.00
_cell.angle_beta   90.00
_cell.angle_gamma   90.00
#
_symmetry.space_group_name_H-M   'P 1'
#
loop_
_entity.id
_entity.type
_entity.pdbx_description
1 polymer ?
#
loop_
_entity_poly.entity_id
_entity_poly.type
_entity_poly.pdbx_seq_one_letter_code
_entity_poly.pdbx_strand_id
1 'polypeptide(L)' 'MKTIGAAKFKEQCLALLDDLGDDGLVITKRGKPVARLLPYERRHAGLIGSLGHKVKVRGDIFSTGIEWEAGAES' A
#
# COMPACT_ATOMS: atom_id res chain seq x y z
N MET A 1 -14.31 -14.78 2.38
CA MET A 1 -13.17 -15.47 3.05
C MET A 1 -13.08 -16.96 2.70
N LYS A 2 -12.00 -17.38 2.02
CA LYS A 2 -11.76 -18.77 1.56
C LYS A 2 -11.14 -19.64 2.67
N THR A 3 -11.22 -20.97 2.56
CA THR A 3 -10.61 -21.94 3.48
C THR A 3 -9.67 -22.91 2.77
N ILE A 4 -8.58 -23.31 3.45
CA ILE A 4 -7.61 -24.28 2.96
C ILE A 4 -7.19 -25.26 4.06
N GLY A 5 -6.86 -26.50 3.71
CA GLY A 5 -6.24 -27.45 4.64
C GLY A 5 -4.75 -27.15 4.85
N ALA A 6 -4.24 -27.38 6.05
CA ALA A 6 -2.84 -27.11 6.43
C ALA A 6 -1.82 -27.85 5.54
N ALA A 7 -2.14 -29.07 5.08
CA ALA A 7 -1.29 -29.81 4.15
C ALA A 7 -1.18 -29.09 2.79
N LYS A 8 -2.32 -28.66 2.24
CA LYS A 8 -2.38 -27.94 0.97
C LYS A 8 -1.77 -26.53 1.08
N PHE A 9 -1.94 -25.87 2.22
CA PHE A 9 -1.26 -24.61 2.51
C PHE A 9 0.27 -24.79 2.51
N LYS A 10 0.79 -25.85 3.13
CA LYS A 10 2.24 -26.14 3.13
C LYS A 10 2.78 -26.39 1.72
N GLU A 11 2.02 -27.08 0.88
CA GLU A 11 2.37 -27.37 -0.52
C GLU A 11 2.37 -26.11 -1.40
N GLN A 12 1.43 -25.19 -1.19
CA GLN A 12 1.17 -24.04 -2.07
C GLN A 12 1.53 -22.69 -1.43
N CYS A 13 2.34 -22.70 -0.37
CA CYS A 13 2.54 -21.55 0.53
C CYS A 13 2.95 -20.27 -0.22
N LEU A 14 3.99 -20.34 -1.05
CA LEU A 14 4.51 -19.17 -1.78
C LEU A 14 3.49 -18.61 -2.78
N ALA A 15 2.88 -19.48 -3.60
CA ALA A 15 1.86 -19.05 -4.55
C ALA A 15 0.65 -18.39 -3.86
N LEU A 16 0.26 -18.87 -2.68
CA LEU A 16 -0.82 -18.28 -1.88
C LEU A 16 -0.45 -16.95 -1.24
N LEU A 17 0.85 -16.67 -1.01
CA LEU A 17 1.31 -15.37 -0.54
C LEU A 17 1.32 -14.34 -1.68
N ASP A 18 1.65 -14.77 -2.89
CA ASP A 18 1.70 -13.90 -4.08
C ASP A 18 0.30 -13.50 -4.56
N ASP A 19 -0.68 -14.42 -4.54
CA ASP A 19 -2.06 -14.22 -5.01
C ASP A 19 -3.08 -14.14 -3.86
N LEU A 20 -2.70 -13.48 -2.76
CA LEU A 20 -3.60 -13.32 -1.63
C LEU A 20 -4.54 -12.11 -1.84
N GLY A 21 -5.83 -12.39 -2.00
CA GLY A 21 -6.86 -11.33 -2.06
C GLY A 21 -7.08 -10.61 -0.72
N ASP A 22 -7.77 -9.46 -0.78
CA ASP A 22 -8.01 -8.56 0.36
C ASP A 22 -8.68 -9.25 1.57
N ASP A 23 -9.57 -10.20 1.31
CA ASP A 23 -10.29 -10.99 2.32
C ASP A 23 -9.42 -11.97 3.13
N GLY A 24 -8.24 -12.31 2.62
CA GLY A 24 -7.38 -13.36 3.18
C GLY A 24 -7.95 -14.78 3.11
N LEU A 25 -7.34 -15.69 3.88
CA LEU A 25 -7.57 -17.13 3.85
C LEU A 25 -7.55 -17.75 5.25
N VAL A 26 -8.45 -18.69 5.54
CA VAL A 26 -8.44 -19.48 6.78
C VAL A 26 -7.75 -20.82 6.54
N ILE A 27 -6.75 -21.12 7.37
CA ILE A 27 -6.03 -22.40 7.36
C ILE A 27 -6.68 -23.32 8.40
N THR A 28 -7.01 -24.54 7.97
CA THR A 28 -7.69 -25.55 8.79
C THR A 28 -6.82 -26.79 8.98
N LYS A 29 -6.97 -27.48 10.11
CA LYS A 29 -6.37 -28.80 10.35
C LYS A 29 -7.47 -29.74 10.80
N ARG A 30 -7.70 -30.82 10.05
CA ARG A 30 -8.81 -31.77 10.30
C ARG A 30 -10.18 -31.07 10.38
N GLY A 31 -10.44 -30.16 9.45
CA GLY A 31 -11.69 -29.38 9.37
C GLY A 31 -11.85 -28.27 10.40
N LYS A 32 -10.94 -28.14 11.38
CA LYS A 32 -10.98 -27.09 12.40
C LYS A 32 -10.10 -25.91 12.00
N PRO A 33 -10.58 -24.66 12.07
CA PRO A 33 -9.74 -23.47 11.87
C PRO A 33 -8.58 -23.44 12.86
N VAL A 34 -7.37 -23.15 12.38
CA VAL A 34 -6.16 -23.08 13.22
C VAL A 34 -5.35 -21.81 13.01
N ALA A 35 -5.42 -21.20 11.83
CA ALA A 35 -4.73 -19.95 11.52
C ALA A 35 -5.48 -19.17 10.44
N ARG A 36 -5.10 -17.90 10.28
CA ARG A 36 -5.57 -17.01 9.21
C ARG A 36 -4.37 -16.36 8.55
N LEU A 37 -4.38 -16.29 7.22
CA LEU A 37 -3.43 -15.55 6.42
C LEU A 37 -4.14 -14.30 5.91
N LEU A 38 -3.61 -13.13 6.23
CA LEU A 38 -4.16 -11.83 5.83
C LEU A 38 -3.13 -11.09 4.98
N PRO A 39 -3.56 -10.34 3.96
CA PRO A 39 -2.64 -9.48 3.22
C PRO A 39 -2.03 -8.45 4.15
N TYR A 40 -0.76 -8.14 3.91
CA TYR A 40 -0.09 -7.10 4.69
C TYR A 40 -0.65 -5.73 4.28
N GLU A 41 -1.26 -5.03 5.23
CA GLU A 41 -1.83 -3.71 4.99
C GLU A 41 -0.76 -2.73 4.52
N ARG A 42 -0.80 -2.34 3.24
CA ARG A 42 -0.01 -1.23 2.73
C ARG A 42 -0.63 0.07 3.25
N ARG A 43 -0.15 0.55 4.40
CA ARG A 43 -0.62 1.76 5.11
C ARG A 43 -0.70 3.05 4.27
N HIS A 44 -0.15 3.05 3.06
CA HIS A 44 0.00 4.26 2.25
C HIS A 44 -1.26 4.67 1.48
N ALA A 45 -2.15 3.73 1.12
CA ALA A 45 -3.34 4.06 0.35
C ALA A 45 -4.29 5.01 1.11
N GLY A 46 -4.45 4.80 2.42
CA GLY A 46 -5.28 5.66 3.28
C GLY A 46 -4.67 7.03 3.60
N LEU A 47 -3.41 7.27 3.24
CA LEU A 47 -2.74 8.56 3.45
C LEU A 47 -2.93 9.53 2.27
N ILE A 48 -3.27 9.02 1.08
CA ILE A 48 -3.54 9.86 -0.09
C ILE A 48 -4.74 10.75 0.24
N GLY A 49 -4.54 12.07 0.20
CA GLY A 49 -5.59 13.05 0.54
C GLY A 49 -5.87 13.24 2.03
N SER A 50 -5.17 12.53 2.95
CA SER A 50 -5.36 12.67 4.40
C SER A 50 -5.05 14.08 4.96
N LEU A 51 -4.25 14.85 4.22
CA LEU A 51 -3.91 16.24 4.49
C LEU A 51 -4.66 17.22 3.56
N GLY A 52 -5.62 16.74 2.78
CA GLY A 52 -6.49 17.59 1.96
C GLY A 52 -7.09 18.71 2.82
N HIS A 53 -6.99 19.95 2.34
CA HIS A 53 -7.47 21.16 3.03
C HIS A 53 -6.77 21.50 4.37
N LYS A 54 -5.80 20.70 4.82
CA LYS A 54 -4.99 20.97 6.02
C LYS A 54 -3.64 21.59 5.72
N VAL A 55 -3.25 21.68 4.45
CA VAL A 55 -1.99 22.26 3.99
C VAL A 55 -2.25 23.65 3.42
N LYS A 56 -1.39 24.61 3.79
CA LYS A 56 -1.38 25.96 3.22
C LYS A 56 -0.03 26.22 2.57
N VAL A 57 -0.05 26.58 1.28
CA VAL A 57 1.15 27.06 0.57
C VAL A 57 1.57 28.40 1.16
N ARG A 58 2.87 28.54 1.47
CA ARG A 58 3.47 29.80 1.93
C ARG A 58 4.56 30.22 0.94
N GLY A 59 4.49 31.47 0.48
CA GLY A 59 5.39 31.97 -0.57
C GLY A 59 4.96 31.52 -1.98
N ASP A 60 5.77 31.88 -2.96
CA ASP A 60 5.63 31.40 -4.33
C ASP A 60 6.48 30.14 -4.52
N ILE A 61 5.82 28.99 -4.53
CA ILE A 61 6.47 27.67 -4.72
C ILE A 61 6.88 27.40 -6.17
N PHE A 62 6.46 28.25 -7.11
CA PHE A 62 6.91 28.19 -8.50
C PHE A 62 8.08 29.12 -8.78
N SER A 63 8.48 29.96 -7.81
CA SER A 63 9.67 30.79 -7.92
C SER A 63 10.93 29.96 -7.68
N THR A 64 12.00 30.31 -8.40
CA THR A 64 13.35 29.78 -8.13
C THR A 64 14.03 30.49 -6.96
N GLY A 65 13.44 31.57 -6.44
CA GLY A 65 14.05 32.44 -5.43
C GLY A 65 15.23 33.28 -5.95
N ILE A 66 15.45 33.28 -7.26
CA ILE A 66 16.55 34.01 -7.92
C ILE A 66 15.92 35.06 -8.84
N GLU A 67 16.35 36.31 -8.70
CA GLU A 67 16.05 37.35 -9.68
C GLU A 67 16.87 37.09 -10.94
N TRP A 68 16.18 36.87 -12.07
CA TRP A 68 16.83 36.68 -13.36
C TRP A 68 16.97 38.02 -14.07
N GLU A 69 18.19 38.54 -14.12
CA GLU A 69 18.58 39.63 -14.99
C GLU A 69 18.82 39.08 -16.41
N ALA A 70 17.79 39.14 -17.25
CA ALA A 70 17.92 38.87 -18.68
C ALA A 70 18.60 40.08 -19.34
N GLY A 71 19.92 40.15 -19.25
CA GLY A 71 20.75 41.13 -19.96
C GLY A 71 20.52 41.02 -21.46
N ALA A 72 19.71 41.93 -22.00
CA ALA A 72 19.44 42.07 -23.41
C ALA A 72 20.44 43.06 -24.02
N GLU A 73 21.51 42.56 -24.65
CA GLU A 73 22.24 43.28 -25.71
C GLU A 73 22.67 42.26 -26.77
N SER A 74 22.18 42.43 -28.00
CA SER A 74 22.72 41.85 -29.24
C SER A 74 23.60 42.86 -29.93
#